data_AF-A0A6L9FIG8-F1
#
_entry.id   AF-A0A6L9FIG8-F1
#
_cell.length_a   1.000
_cell.length_b   1.000
_cell.length_c   1.000
_cell.angle_alpha   90.00
_cell.angle_beta   90.00
_cell.angle_gamma   90.00
#
_symmetry.space_group_name_H-M   'P 1'
#
loop_
_entity.id
_entity.type
_entity.pdbx_description
1 polymer ?
#
loop_
_entity_poly.entity_id
_entity_poly.type
_entity_poly.pdbx_seq_one_letter_code
_entity_poly.pdbx_strand_id
1 'polypeptide(L)'
;MASPQQSQIFDIDLDELTAIRHSVGATEKEMRLAYNRALARTAVTVHKLAAKLMRDELQAKNLKLIRARLKKFRLKKGGKALDELKLWFGLNPVPVHALRGRLRSTKDSGATFTPTSPRLSRVHEARGFVIEKNGQKMMFRRTSAKRYETVQVEIDDALHVRIEDEIFEQIPEIFVRHFTTDIKGRIALRPKK
;
A
#
# COMPACT_ATOMS: atom_id res chain seq x y z
N MET A 1 -15.06 1.57 -12.09
CA MET A 1 -15.52 1.51 -10.69
C MET A 1 -14.54 0.63 -9.95
N ALA A 2 -14.00 1.07 -8.82
CA ALA A 2 -12.99 0.30 -8.08
C ALA A 2 -13.67 -0.91 -7.42
N SER A 3 -13.15 -2.11 -7.65
CA SER A 3 -13.71 -3.35 -7.12
C SER A 3 -13.63 -3.36 -5.58
N PRO A 4 -14.69 -3.82 -4.87
CA PRO A 4 -14.81 -3.74 -3.42
C PRO A 4 -13.79 -4.58 -2.62
N GLN A 5 -12.94 -5.40 -3.28
CA GLN A 5 -11.91 -6.22 -2.61
C GLN A 5 -10.71 -5.43 -2.06
N GLN A 6 -10.57 -4.13 -2.35
CA GLN A 6 -9.35 -3.36 -2.02
C GLN A 6 -9.30 -2.78 -0.60
N SER A 7 -10.25 -3.14 0.27
CA SER A 7 -10.21 -2.73 1.67
C SER A 7 -10.57 -3.89 2.60
N GLN A 8 -9.55 -4.52 3.17
CA GLN A 8 -9.73 -5.53 4.21
C GLN A 8 -9.76 -4.88 5.59
N ILE A 9 -10.65 -5.39 6.43
CA ILE A 9 -10.75 -5.05 7.84
C ILE A 9 -9.80 -5.98 8.58
N PHE A 10 -8.90 -5.40 9.36
CA PHE A 10 -7.99 -6.13 10.22
C PHE A 10 -8.74 -6.55 11.48
N ASP A 11 -8.91 -7.87 11.69
CA ASP A 11 -9.54 -8.41 12.89
C ASP A 11 -8.51 -8.52 14.03
N ILE A 12 -8.86 -7.98 15.19
CA ILE A 12 -7.98 -7.92 16.36
C ILE A 12 -8.61 -8.76 17.45
N ASP A 13 -7.88 -9.76 17.93
CA ASP A 13 -8.29 -10.57 19.07
C ASP A 13 -8.36 -9.70 20.34
N LEU A 14 -9.58 -9.36 20.75
CA LEU A 14 -9.83 -8.54 21.93
C LEU A 14 -9.58 -9.30 23.24
N ASP A 15 -9.67 -10.64 23.20
CA ASP A 15 -9.46 -11.48 24.37
C ASP A 15 -7.96 -11.52 24.69
N GLU A 16 -7.11 -11.63 23.66
CA GLU A 16 -5.65 -11.52 23.80
C GLU A 16 -5.25 -10.16 24.41
N LEU A 17 -5.81 -9.05 23.92
CA LEU A 17 -5.52 -7.74 24.47
C LEU A 17 -5.99 -7.58 25.92
N THR A 18 -7.11 -8.21 26.26
CA THR A 18 -7.66 -8.22 27.61
C THR A 18 -6.76 -9.02 28.56
N ALA A 19 -6.24 -10.17 28.12
CA ALA A 19 -5.25 -10.95 28.85
C ALA A 19 -3.96 -10.14 29.09
N ILE A 20 -3.45 -9.45 28.04
CA ILE A 20 -2.28 -8.57 28.17
C ILE A 20 -2.58 -7.47 29.20
N ARG A 21 -3.72 -6.76 29.09
CA ARG A 21 -4.14 -5.72 30.05
C ARG A 21 -4.10 -6.24 31.50
N HIS A 22 -4.66 -7.43 31.75
CA HIS A 22 -4.68 -8.03 33.09
C HIS A 22 -3.27 -8.38 33.57
N SER A 23 -2.44 -8.99 32.73
CA SER A 23 -1.07 -9.37 33.10
C SER A 23 -0.21 -8.19 33.54
N VAL A 24 -0.45 -7.00 32.97
CA VAL A 24 0.30 -5.78 33.30
C VAL A 24 -0.40 -4.89 34.33
N GLY A 25 -1.61 -5.25 34.78
CA GLY A 25 -2.39 -4.45 35.73
C GLY A 25 -2.86 -3.11 35.17
N ALA A 26 -3.07 -3.01 33.86
CA ALA A 26 -3.57 -1.80 33.21
C ALA A 26 -5.06 -1.60 33.43
N THR A 27 -5.47 -0.34 33.52
CA THR A 27 -6.88 0.06 33.47
C THR A 27 -7.43 -0.01 32.05
N GLU A 28 -8.75 -0.06 31.93
CA GLU A 28 -9.43 -0.02 30.63
C GLU A 28 -9.11 1.25 29.83
N LYS A 29 -8.96 2.39 30.52
CA LYS A 29 -8.58 3.65 29.89
C LYS A 29 -7.18 3.59 29.29
N GLU A 30 -6.21 3.01 30.02
CA GLU A 30 -4.84 2.82 29.53
C GLU A 30 -4.80 1.86 28.35
N MET A 31 -5.57 0.76 28.40
CA MET A 31 -5.73 -0.19 27.31
C MET A 31 -6.25 0.49 26.04
N ARG A 32 -7.36 1.25 26.13
CA ARG A 32 -7.93 1.96 24.97
C ARG A 32 -6.96 2.98 24.35
N LEU A 33 -6.20 3.69 25.18
CA LEU A 33 -5.21 4.64 24.69
C LEU A 33 -4.01 3.95 24.03
N ALA A 34 -3.54 2.83 24.61
CA ALA A 34 -2.50 2.01 24.02
C ALA A 34 -2.94 1.41 22.69
N TYR A 35 -4.16 0.89 22.62
CA TYR A 35 -4.79 0.36 21.41
C TYR A 35 -4.82 1.40 20.29
N ASN A 36 -5.38 2.59 20.54
CA ASN A 36 -5.48 3.64 19.52
C ASN A 36 -4.11 4.08 19.00
N ARG A 37 -3.11 4.14 19.88
CA ARG A 37 -1.73 4.47 19.51
C ARG A 37 -1.05 3.35 18.73
N ALA A 38 -1.29 2.10 19.11
CA ALA A 38 -0.81 0.92 18.41
C ALA A 38 -1.38 0.82 17.00
N LEU A 39 -2.68 1.09 16.82
CA LEU A 39 -3.30 1.17 15.49
C LEU A 39 -2.63 2.22 14.60
N ALA A 40 -2.42 3.43 15.13
CA ALA A 40 -1.79 4.50 14.38
C ALA A 40 -0.35 4.15 13.97
N ARG A 41 0.42 3.52 14.86
CA ARG A 41 1.80 3.08 14.59
C ARG A 41 1.85 1.92 13.59
N THR A 42 0.96 0.94 13.74
CA THR A 42 0.79 -0.18 12.80
C THR A 42 0.50 0.33 11.40
N ALA A 43 -0.44 1.26 11.26
CA ALA A 43 -0.75 1.88 9.97
C ALA A 43 0.45 2.61 9.33
N VAL A 44 1.37 3.18 10.12
CA VAL A 44 2.61 3.77 9.62
C VAL A 44 3.60 2.69 9.17
N THR A 45 3.80 1.64 9.96
CA THR A 45 4.70 0.53 9.63
C THR A 45 4.23 -0.19 8.37
N VAL A 46 2.96 -0.60 8.33
CA VAL A 46 2.35 -1.28 7.18
C VAL A 46 2.46 -0.44 5.92
N HIS A 47 2.19 0.87 6.00
CA HIS A 47 2.34 1.77 4.85
C HIS A 47 3.77 1.80 4.30
N LYS A 48 4.79 1.75 5.18
CA LYS A 48 6.19 1.69 4.77
C LYS A 48 6.53 0.34 4.13
N LEU A 49 6.08 -0.76 4.71
CA LEU A 49 6.30 -2.11 4.18
C LEU A 49 5.65 -2.26 2.80
N ALA A 50 4.38 -1.90 2.68
CA ALA A 50 3.65 -1.90 1.42
C ALA A 50 4.32 -1.01 0.35
N ALA A 51 4.77 0.20 0.72
CA ALA A 51 5.44 1.08 -0.23
C ALA A 51 6.76 0.49 -0.74
N LYS A 52 7.49 -0.23 0.13
CA LYS A 52 8.72 -0.93 -0.25
C LYS A 52 8.41 -2.10 -1.18
N LEU A 53 7.48 -2.98 -0.78
CA LEU A 53 7.03 -4.12 -1.57
C LEU A 53 6.60 -3.69 -2.98
N MET A 54 5.64 -2.77 -3.07
CA MET A 54 5.15 -2.28 -4.37
C MET A 54 6.25 -1.63 -5.22
N ARG A 55 7.22 -0.91 -4.61
CA ARG A 55 8.34 -0.34 -5.36
C ARG A 55 9.19 -1.44 -5.97
N ASP A 56 9.49 -2.48 -5.20
CA ASP A 56 10.41 -3.54 -5.58
C ASP A 56 9.76 -4.47 -6.61
N GLU A 57 8.50 -4.86 -6.41
CA GLU A 57 7.72 -5.68 -7.35
C GLU A 57 7.44 -4.96 -8.67
N LEU A 58 7.09 -3.67 -8.64
CA LEU A 58 6.82 -2.92 -9.87
C LEU A 58 8.09 -2.37 -10.53
N GLN A 59 9.23 -2.40 -9.83
CA GLN A 59 10.42 -1.64 -10.22
C GLN A 59 10.08 -0.17 -10.54
N ALA A 60 9.30 0.46 -9.67
CA ALA A 60 8.82 1.83 -9.88
C ALA A 60 9.99 2.83 -9.84
N LYS A 61 10.01 3.79 -10.78
CA LYS A 61 11.06 4.82 -10.82
C LYS A 61 10.98 5.80 -9.64
N ASN A 62 9.78 6.06 -9.13
CA ASN A 62 9.57 7.04 -8.06
C ASN A 62 8.62 6.51 -6.98
N LEU A 63 9.09 6.57 -5.74
CA LEU A 63 8.34 6.17 -4.56
C LEU A 63 7.13 7.07 -4.28
N LYS A 64 7.14 8.33 -4.75
CA LYS A 64 6.01 9.27 -4.64
C LYS A 64 4.75 8.71 -5.30
N LEU A 65 4.88 8.08 -6.47
CA LEU A 65 3.75 7.46 -7.17
C LEU A 65 3.14 6.32 -6.34
N ILE A 66 4.00 5.46 -5.78
CA ILE A 66 3.59 4.33 -4.95
C ILE A 66 2.90 4.82 -3.68
N ARG A 67 3.48 5.80 -2.98
CA ARG A 67 2.89 6.37 -1.76
C ARG A 67 1.52 7.01 -2.00
N ALA A 68 1.32 7.67 -3.15
CA ALA A 68 0.03 8.26 -3.51
C ALA A 68 -1.07 7.21 -3.73
N ARG A 69 -0.68 5.97 -4.06
CA ARG A 69 -1.57 4.82 -4.23
C ARG A 69 -1.89 4.11 -2.93
N LEU A 70 -1.14 4.36 -1.86
CA LEU A 70 -1.35 3.76 -0.55
C LEU A 70 -2.04 4.76 0.37
N LYS A 71 -3.31 4.50 0.70
CA LYS A 71 -4.05 5.32 1.66
C LYS A 71 -4.37 4.50 2.90
N LYS A 72 -4.29 5.16 4.05
CA LYS A 72 -4.67 4.58 5.34
C LYS A 72 -5.75 5.47 5.95
N PHE A 73 -6.80 4.84 6.42
CA PHE A 73 -7.94 5.50 7.03
C PHE A 73 -8.09 4.93 8.44
N ARG A 74 -8.29 5.82 9.41
CA ARG A 74 -8.68 5.42 10.75
C ARG A 74 -10.17 5.72 10.90
N LEU A 75 -10.96 4.66 11.11
CA LEU A 75 -12.38 4.79 11.39
C LEU A 75 -12.54 4.88 12.90
N LYS A 76 -12.99 6.05 13.37
CA LYS A 76 -13.35 6.21 14.78
C LYS A 76 -14.71 5.56 14.98
N LYS A 77 -14.80 4.51 15.79
CA LYS A 77 -16.09 4.00 16.22
C LYS A 77 -16.61 4.82 17.39
N GLY A 78 -17.88 5.19 17.35
CA GLY A 78 -18.53 5.93 18.43
C GLY A 78 -18.70 5.10 19.70
N GLY A 79 -18.86 5.78 20.85
CA GLY A 79 -19.20 5.14 22.13
C GLY A 79 -18.08 4.28 22.72
N LYS A 80 -18.43 3.04 23.10
CA LYS A 80 -17.53 2.07 23.74
C LYS A 80 -16.70 1.24 22.74
N ALA A 81 -17.00 1.31 21.45
CA ALA A 81 -16.29 0.54 20.44
C ALA A 81 -14.87 1.06 20.22
N LEU A 82 -13.98 0.16 19.83
CA LEU A 82 -12.58 0.45 19.49
C LEU A 82 -12.45 1.01 18.07
N ASP A 83 -11.45 1.85 17.85
CA ASP A 83 -11.14 2.37 16.51
C ASP A 83 -10.78 1.21 15.56
N GLU A 84 -11.00 1.40 14.27
CA GLU A 84 -10.62 0.45 13.22
C GLU A 84 -9.60 1.05 12.25
N LEU A 85 -8.72 0.20 11.75
CA LEU A 85 -7.79 0.54 10.67
C LEU A 85 -8.31 0.00 9.34
N LYS A 86 -8.45 0.88 8.36
CA LYS A 86 -8.78 0.54 6.98
C LYS A 86 -7.61 0.94 6.07
N LEU A 87 -7.09 0.00 5.32
CA LEU A 87 -6.01 0.22 4.34
C LEU A 87 -6.61 0.17 2.93
N TRP A 88 -6.11 1.05 2.06
CA TRP A 88 -6.52 1.12 0.67
C TRP A 88 -5.29 1.06 -0.24
N PHE A 89 -5.33 0.13 -1.18
CA PHE A 89 -4.28 -0.11 -2.16
C PHE A 89 -4.77 0.26 -3.55
N GLY A 90 -4.19 1.30 -4.13
CA GLY A 90 -4.50 1.76 -5.49
C GLY A 90 -3.82 0.89 -6.55
N LEU A 91 -4.41 -0.26 -6.85
CA LEU A 91 -3.90 -1.23 -7.83
C LEU A 91 -4.32 -0.96 -9.28
N ASN A 92 -4.88 0.23 -9.53
CA ASN A 92 -5.20 0.67 -10.89
C ASN A 92 -3.95 0.73 -11.78
N PRO A 93 -4.12 0.58 -13.10
CA PRO A 93 -3.02 0.61 -14.07
C PRO A 93 -2.11 1.83 -13.92
N VAL A 94 -0.84 1.64 -14.21
CA VAL A 94 0.20 2.68 -14.12
C VAL A 94 0.79 2.99 -15.48
N PRO A 95 1.18 4.24 -15.74
CA PRO A 95 1.77 4.58 -17.02
C PRO A 95 3.14 3.92 -17.16
N VAL A 96 3.45 3.40 -18.35
CA VAL A 96 4.72 2.68 -18.60
C VAL A 96 5.97 3.50 -18.23
N HIS A 97 5.89 4.83 -18.36
CA HIS A 97 7.02 5.71 -18.12
C HIS A 97 7.34 5.90 -16.63
N ALA A 98 6.41 5.55 -15.74
CA ALA A 98 6.63 5.55 -14.29
C ALA A 98 7.36 4.28 -13.80
N LEU A 99 7.44 3.26 -14.63
CA LEU A 99 8.08 1.99 -14.34
C LEU A 99 9.48 1.94 -14.97
N ARG A 100 10.40 1.19 -14.36
CA ARG A 100 11.69 0.86 -14.98
C ARG A 100 11.47 -0.17 -16.09
N GLY A 101 12.19 0.01 -17.18
CA GLY A 101 12.08 -0.82 -18.35
C GLY A 101 12.60 -0.12 -19.60
N ARG A 102 12.57 -0.82 -20.71
CA ARG A 102 13.02 -0.34 -22.01
C ARG A 102 11.83 0.06 -22.87
N LEU A 103 11.87 1.28 -23.39
CA LEU A 103 10.95 1.76 -24.43
C LEU A 103 11.62 1.69 -25.79
N ARG A 104 10.91 1.16 -26.78
CA ARG A 104 11.30 1.18 -28.19
C ARG A 104 10.14 1.66 -29.03
N SER A 105 10.42 2.48 -30.03
CA SER A 105 9.44 2.92 -31.03
C SER A 105 10.09 2.79 -32.40
N THR A 106 9.33 2.30 -33.36
CA THR A 106 9.71 2.30 -34.78
C THR A 106 8.54 2.88 -35.58
N LYS A 107 8.81 3.46 -36.77
CA LYS A 107 7.74 4.02 -37.60
C LYS A 107 6.70 2.97 -38.00
N ASP A 108 7.14 1.75 -38.30
CA ASP A 108 6.29 0.74 -38.93
C ASP A 108 5.71 -0.31 -37.96
N SER A 109 6.38 -0.58 -36.82
CA SER A 109 5.92 -1.61 -35.86
C SER A 109 5.32 -1.03 -34.57
N GLY A 110 5.12 0.29 -34.51
CA GLY A 110 4.57 0.98 -33.34
C GLY A 110 5.56 1.10 -32.19
N ALA A 111 5.06 1.03 -30.96
CA ALA A 111 5.87 1.16 -29.75
C ALA A 111 5.73 -0.05 -28.82
N THR A 112 6.82 -0.37 -28.14
CA THR A 112 6.92 -1.45 -27.17
C THR A 112 7.50 -0.93 -25.87
N PHE A 113 6.90 -1.34 -24.76
CA PHE A 113 7.49 -1.28 -23.43
C PHE A 113 7.84 -2.68 -22.94
N THR A 114 9.09 -2.88 -22.54
CA THR A 114 9.56 -4.10 -21.87
C THR A 114 9.91 -3.73 -20.42
N PRO A 115 9.10 -4.13 -19.44
CA PRO A 115 9.36 -3.83 -18.03
C PRO A 115 10.64 -4.52 -17.54
N THR A 116 11.30 -3.92 -16.55
CA THR A 116 12.39 -4.59 -15.82
C THR A 116 11.85 -5.61 -14.83
N SER A 117 10.67 -5.37 -14.27
CA SER A 117 10.02 -6.35 -13.39
C SER A 117 9.55 -7.55 -14.20
N PRO A 118 9.88 -8.78 -13.79
CA PRO A 118 9.36 -10.00 -14.42
C PRO A 118 7.87 -10.23 -14.13
N ARG A 119 7.30 -9.51 -13.14
CA ARG A 119 5.89 -9.62 -12.77
C ARG A 119 4.97 -8.81 -13.67
N LEU A 120 5.54 -7.94 -14.50
CA LEU A 120 4.77 -7.06 -15.38
C LEU A 120 4.84 -7.56 -16.82
N SER A 121 3.71 -7.55 -17.49
CA SER A 121 3.63 -7.94 -18.89
C SER A 121 4.32 -6.92 -19.80
N ARG A 122 5.02 -7.44 -20.82
CA ARG A 122 5.46 -6.61 -21.94
C ARG A 122 4.23 -6.01 -22.63
N VAL A 123 4.30 -4.73 -22.96
CA VAL A 123 3.21 -4.03 -23.66
C VAL A 123 3.67 -3.67 -25.07
N HIS A 124 2.87 -4.03 -26.07
CA HIS A 124 3.05 -3.63 -27.47
C HIS A 124 1.81 -2.88 -27.94
N GLU A 125 2.03 -1.75 -28.60
CA GLU A 125 0.98 -0.91 -29.16
C GLU A 125 1.32 -0.62 -30.62
N ALA A 126 0.57 -1.21 -31.54
CA ALA A 126 0.79 -1.06 -32.98
C ALA A 126 0.68 0.40 -33.44
N ARG A 127 -0.28 1.15 -32.86
CA ARG A 127 -0.44 2.60 -33.09
C ARG A 127 0.29 3.44 -32.03
N GLY A 128 1.26 2.83 -31.36
CA GLY A 128 2.04 3.42 -30.30
C GLY A 128 3.20 4.27 -30.82
N PHE A 129 3.56 5.30 -30.07
CA PHE A 129 4.74 6.11 -30.32
C PHE A 129 5.36 6.56 -29.00
N VAL A 130 6.64 6.92 -29.04
CA VAL A 130 7.38 7.42 -27.87
C VAL A 130 7.74 8.89 -28.06
N ILE A 131 7.48 9.69 -27.03
CA ILE A 131 7.94 11.09 -26.93
C ILE A 131 8.95 11.16 -25.79
N GLU A 132 9.98 11.99 -25.97
CA GLU A 132 10.87 12.38 -24.88
C GLU A 132 10.51 13.78 -24.39
N LYS A 133 10.26 13.93 -23.08
CA LYS A 133 9.96 15.22 -22.44
C LYS A 133 10.74 15.30 -21.14
N ASN A 134 11.49 16.39 -20.94
CA ASN A 134 12.31 16.62 -19.75
C ASN A 134 13.27 15.44 -19.45
N GLY A 135 13.87 14.84 -20.49
CA GLY A 135 14.74 13.66 -20.37
C GLY A 135 14.03 12.36 -20.01
N GLN A 136 12.69 12.35 -19.94
CA GLN A 136 11.89 11.15 -19.69
C GLN A 136 11.18 10.70 -20.96
N LYS A 137 11.40 9.43 -21.33
CA LYS A 137 10.66 8.77 -22.41
C LYS A 137 9.27 8.34 -21.94
N MET A 138 8.26 8.73 -22.72
CA MET A 138 6.84 8.48 -22.47
C MET A 138 6.23 7.77 -23.68
N MET A 139 5.41 6.75 -23.45
CA MET A 139 4.73 6.01 -24.51
C MET A 139 3.26 6.40 -24.57
N PHE A 140 2.77 6.62 -25.77
CA PHE A 140 1.39 6.95 -26.06
C PHE A 140 0.84 6.04 -27.15
N ARG A 141 -0.48 5.83 -27.14
CA ARG A 141 -1.20 5.17 -28.23
C ARG A 141 -2.15 6.16 -28.89
N ARG A 142 -2.25 6.15 -30.22
CA ARG A 142 -3.24 6.96 -30.94
C ARG A 142 -4.62 6.31 -30.83
N THR A 143 -5.58 7.04 -30.26
CA THR A 143 -6.98 6.62 -30.21
C THR A 143 -7.77 7.15 -31.40
N SER A 144 -7.36 8.29 -31.96
CA SER A 144 -7.90 8.83 -33.21
C SER A 144 -6.81 9.61 -33.97
N ALA A 145 -7.17 10.25 -35.09
CA ALA A 145 -6.24 11.09 -35.85
C ALA A 145 -5.67 12.25 -35.02
N LYS A 146 -6.47 12.82 -34.09
CA LYS A 146 -6.10 14.00 -33.29
C LYS A 146 -5.93 13.71 -31.80
N ARG A 147 -6.21 12.48 -31.33
CA ARG A 147 -6.17 12.11 -29.90
C ARG A 147 -5.23 10.95 -29.64
N TYR A 148 -4.58 11.01 -28.47
CA TYR A 148 -3.72 9.96 -27.97
C TYR A 148 -3.83 9.85 -26.45
N GLU A 149 -3.52 8.68 -25.93
CA GLU A 149 -3.59 8.36 -24.51
C GLU A 149 -2.26 7.78 -24.04
N THR A 150 -1.97 7.92 -22.74
CA THR A 150 -0.77 7.34 -22.15
C THR A 150 -0.96 5.84 -22.00
N VAL A 151 -0.01 5.05 -22.52
CA VAL A 151 -0.04 3.59 -22.40
C VAL A 151 0.19 3.20 -20.93
N GLN A 152 -0.67 2.33 -20.42
CA GLN A 152 -0.64 1.84 -19.05
C GLN A 152 -0.21 0.36 -19.00
N VAL A 153 0.19 -0.09 -17.82
CA VAL A 153 0.46 -1.49 -17.48
C VAL A 153 -0.43 -1.86 -16.31
N GLU A 154 -1.10 -3.01 -16.42
CA GLU A 154 -1.85 -3.64 -15.33
C GLU A 154 -0.88 -4.07 -14.22
N ILE A 155 -1.25 -3.81 -12.96
CA ILE A 155 -0.41 -4.10 -11.79
C ILE A 155 -1.11 -4.91 -10.71
N ASP A 156 -2.41 -5.16 -10.88
CA ASP A 156 -3.26 -5.80 -9.86
C ASP A 156 -2.79 -7.24 -9.60
N ASP A 157 -2.75 -8.06 -10.66
CA ASP A 157 -2.28 -9.46 -10.62
C ASP A 157 -0.87 -9.59 -10.02
N ALA A 158 0.00 -8.62 -10.29
CA ALA A 158 1.39 -8.63 -9.81
C ALA A 158 1.50 -8.37 -8.29
N LEU A 159 0.50 -7.71 -7.70
CA LEU A 159 0.60 -7.16 -6.35
C LEU A 159 -0.42 -7.72 -5.37
N HIS A 160 -1.61 -8.12 -5.82
CA HIS A 160 -2.72 -8.48 -4.94
C HIS A 160 -2.34 -9.59 -3.96
N VAL A 161 -1.94 -10.76 -4.48
CA VAL A 161 -1.52 -11.93 -3.67
C VAL A 161 -0.33 -11.58 -2.77
N ARG A 162 0.65 -10.82 -3.28
CA ARG A 162 1.85 -10.46 -2.53
C ARG A 162 1.57 -9.51 -1.37
N ILE A 163 0.60 -8.61 -1.54
CA ILE A 163 0.17 -7.72 -0.45
C ILE A 163 -0.52 -8.54 0.63
N GLU A 164 -1.37 -9.49 0.27
CA GLU A 164 -2.03 -10.36 1.25
C GLU A 164 -0.99 -11.17 2.04
N ASP A 165 -0.15 -11.94 1.33
CA ASP A 165 0.85 -12.81 1.95
C ASP A 165 1.91 -12.02 2.75
N GLU A 166 2.49 -10.97 2.19
CA GLU A 166 3.63 -10.30 2.85
C GLU A 166 3.23 -9.16 3.76
N ILE A 167 2.08 -8.51 3.53
CA ILE A 167 1.70 -7.34 4.32
C ILE A 167 0.64 -7.71 5.33
N PHE A 168 -0.42 -8.41 4.93
CA PHE A 168 -1.56 -8.66 5.82
C PHE A 168 -1.24 -9.68 6.91
N GLU A 169 -0.48 -10.74 6.58
CA GLU A 169 -0.04 -11.72 7.58
C GLU A 169 0.78 -11.11 8.73
N GLN A 170 1.51 -10.01 8.47
CA GLN A 170 2.36 -9.37 9.49
C GLN A 170 1.60 -8.37 10.38
N ILE A 171 0.38 -7.95 10.01
CA ILE A 171 -0.35 -6.90 10.74
C ILE A 171 -0.62 -7.30 12.20
N PRO A 172 -1.13 -8.51 12.52
CA PRO A 172 -1.36 -8.93 13.91
C PRO A 172 -0.13 -8.76 14.78
N GLU A 173 1.00 -9.31 14.34
CA GLU A 173 2.24 -9.28 15.12
C GLU A 173 2.77 -7.85 15.29
N ILE A 174 2.76 -7.05 14.23
CA ILE A 174 3.18 -5.64 14.28
C ILE A 174 2.31 -4.86 15.27
N PHE A 175 1.00 -5.11 15.25
CA PHE A 175 0.05 -4.46 16.13
C PHE A 175 0.28 -4.82 17.60
N VAL A 176 0.33 -6.12 17.92
CA VAL A 176 0.54 -6.62 19.29
C VAL A 176 1.86 -6.10 19.85
N ARG A 177 2.91 -6.03 19.03
CA ARG A 177 4.20 -5.46 19.42
C ARG A 177 4.09 -3.98 19.81
N HIS A 178 3.41 -3.16 19.00
CA HIS A 178 3.19 -1.74 19.32
C HIS A 178 2.32 -1.57 20.55
N PHE A 179 1.26 -2.37 20.68
CA PHE A 179 0.34 -2.35 21.81
C PHE A 179 1.05 -2.68 23.12
N THR A 180 1.77 -3.81 23.14
CA THR A 180 2.52 -4.28 24.32
C THR A 180 3.56 -3.26 24.77
N THR A 181 4.25 -2.63 23.81
CA THR A 181 5.24 -1.58 24.12
C THR A 181 4.57 -0.35 24.73
N ASP A 182 3.45 0.11 24.15
CA ASP A 182 2.77 1.32 24.62
C ASP A 182 2.11 1.12 25.99
N ILE A 183 1.46 -0.03 26.22
CA ILE A 183 0.77 -0.32 27.49
C ILE A 183 1.77 -0.45 28.64
N LYS A 184 2.89 -1.15 28.43
CA LYS A 184 3.98 -1.24 29.42
C LYS A 184 4.58 0.14 29.71
N GLY A 185 4.80 0.95 28.68
CA GLY A 185 5.30 2.32 28.83
C GLY A 185 4.38 3.21 29.67
N ARG A 186 3.06 3.09 29.48
CA ARG A 186 2.07 3.84 30.28
C ARG A 186 2.11 3.46 31.76
N ILE A 187 2.27 2.17 32.05
CA ILE A 187 2.35 1.68 33.43
C ILE A 187 3.64 2.15 34.10
N ALA A 188 4.76 2.10 33.38
CA ALA A 188 6.05 2.58 33.90
C ALA A 188 6.03 4.09 34.26
N LEU A 189 5.21 4.88 33.56
CA LEU A 189 5.02 6.31 33.81
C LEU A 189 3.95 6.62 34.87
N ARG A 190 3.31 5.60 35.46
CA ARG A 190 2.33 5.82 36.52
C ARG A 190 3.04 6.46 37.73
N PRO A 191 2.53 7.57 38.29
CA PRO A 191 3.08 8.11 39.52
C PRO A 191 3.00 7.01 40.60
N LYS A 192 4.13 6.72 41.24
CA LYS A 192 4.14 5.85 42.41
C LYS A 192 3.28 6.54 43.47
N LYS A 193 2.26 5.83 43.95
CA LYS A 193 1.50 6.27 45.12
C LYS A 193 2.40 6.24 46.36
#